data_AF-A0A521WSV3-F1
#
_entry.id   AF-A0A521WSV3-F1
#
_cell.length_a   1.000
_cell.length_b   1.000
_cell.length_c   1.000
_cell.angle_alpha   90.00
_cell.angle_beta   90.00
_cell.angle_gamma   90.00
#
_symmetry.space_group_name_H-M   'P 1'
#
loop_
_entity.id
_entity.type
_entity.pdbx_description
1 polymer ?
#
loop_
_entity_poly.entity_id
_entity_poly.type
_entity_poly.pdbx_seq_one_letter_code
_entity_poly.pdbx_strand_id
1 'polypeptide(L)'
;MKNAPHTAAMLMSDEWKFPYSREKAAAMGVGGKSAMGMSSKGGSAFGGKPIAGAYSKRKFWVPVGRINNAYGDRNLVCSCPPVEAYEVEKV
;
A
#
# COMPACT_ATOMS: atom_id res chain seq x y z
N MET A 1 -6.26 4.82 14.87
CA MET A 1 -5.71 4.70 13.51
C MET A 1 -6.32 5.80 12.62
N LYS A 2 -5.67 6.97 12.47
CA LYS A 2 -6.28 8.13 11.79
C LYS A 2 -5.82 8.34 10.34
N ASN A 3 -4.67 7.82 9.95
CA ASN A 3 -4.00 8.17 8.68
C ASN A 3 -3.96 7.02 7.67
N ALA A 4 -4.63 5.90 7.97
CA ALA A 4 -4.81 4.82 7.02
C ALA A 4 -5.90 5.19 5.99
N PRO A 5 -5.83 4.69 4.76
CA PRO A 5 -4.82 3.76 4.22
C PRO A 5 -3.59 4.47 3.64
N HIS A 6 -2.46 3.74 3.51
CA HIS A 6 -1.20 4.26 2.97
C HIS A 6 -0.94 3.71 1.56
N THR A 7 -0.79 4.60 0.58
CA THR A 7 -0.49 4.26 -0.81
C THR A 7 0.99 3.92 -1.01
N ALA A 8 1.31 3.22 -2.10
CA ALA A 8 2.70 2.95 -2.48
C ALA A 8 3.50 4.25 -2.66
N ALA A 9 2.92 5.22 -3.38
CA ALA A 9 3.54 6.53 -3.61
C ALA A 9 3.91 7.26 -2.31
N MET A 10 3.03 7.22 -1.30
CA MET A 10 3.25 7.86 -0.01
C MET A 10 4.38 7.21 0.82
N LEU A 11 4.62 5.90 0.66
CA LEU A 11 5.70 5.20 1.36
C LEU A 11 7.03 5.29 0.63
N MET A 12 6.97 5.45 -0.68
CA MET A 12 8.12 5.57 -1.56
C MET A 12 8.60 7.02 -1.71
N SER A 13 7.90 7.99 -1.12
CA SER A 13 8.33 9.39 -1.14
C SER A 13 9.66 9.59 -0.40
N ASP A 14 10.40 10.61 -0.81
CA ASP A 14 11.67 10.99 -0.17
C ASP A 14 11.42 11.47 1.27
N GLU A 15 10.36 12.25 1.47
CA GLU A 15 10.01 12.82 2.77
C GLU A 15 8.99 11.96 3.55
N TRP A 16 9.18 11.81 4.86
CA TRP A 16 8.27 11.10 5.76
C TRP A 16 8.02 11.87 7.07
N LYS A 17 6.84 12.48 7.20
CA LYS A 17 6.46 13.38 8.31
C LYS A 17 5.61 12.72 9.41
N PHE A 18 5.45 11.38 9.40
CA PHE A 18 4.62 10.69 10.39
C PHE A 18 5.42 10.24 11.61
N PRO A 19 4.82 10.25 12.83
CA PRO A 19 5.49 9.83 14.06
C PRO A 19 5.66 8.30 14.19
N TYR A 20 5.50 7.55 13.10
CA TYR A 20 5.62 6.09 13.05
C TYR A 20 6.35 5.66 11.78
N SER A 21 6.96 4.48 11.81
CA SER A 21 7.80 4.01 10.70
C SER A 21 7.00 3.60 9.46
N ARG A 22 7.68 3.58 8.30
CA ARG A 22 7.10 3.16 7.02
C ARG A 22 6.69 1.69 7.05
N GLU A 23 7.39 0.83 7.78
CA GLU A 23 7.04 -0.59 7.93
C GLU A 23 5.73 -0.75 8.69
N LYS A 24 5.54 0.03 9.77
CA LYS A 24 4.28 0.03 10.54
C LYS A 24 3.11 0.56 9.71
N ALA A 25 3.37 1.47 8.78
CA ALA A 25 2.38 2.00 7.85
C ALA A 25 2.05 1.02 6.71
N ALA A 26 3.08 0.38 6.15
CA ALA A 26 2.97 -0.60 5.07
C ALA A 26 2.38 -1.94 5.53
N ALA A 27 2.29 -2.19 6.83
CA ALA A 27 1.59 -3.33 7.41
C ALA A 27 0.07 -3.17 7.23
N MET A 28 -0.40 -3.31 5.99
CA MET A 28 -1.79 -3.60 5.72
C MET A 28 -2.06 -5.01 6.23
N GLY A 29 -3.05 -5.14 7.12
CA GLY A 29 -3.47 -6.42 7.65
C GLY A 29 -4.06 -7.30 6.57
N VAL A 30 -3.22 -8.01 5.82
CA VAL A 30 -3.62 -9.29 5.23
C VAL A 30 -3.70 -10.25 6.41
N GLY A 31 -4.90 -10.32 6.98
CA GLY A 31 -5.16 -11.13 8.16
C GLY A 31 -4.78 -12.59 7.95
N GLY A 32 -4.35 -13.24 9.03
CA GLY A 32 -4.41 -14.68 9.15
C GLY A 32 -3.09 -15.32 9.54
N LYS A 33 -3.03 -15.77 10.79
CA LYS A 33 -2.23 -16.92 11.19
C LYS A 33 -2.75 -18.14 10.41
N SER A 34 -2.40 -18.28 9.14
CA SER A 34 -2.72 -19.49 8.35
C SER A 34 -1.81 -19.57 7.12
N ALA A 35 -0.67 -20.21 7.31
CA ALA A 35 -0.12 -21.13 6.33
C ALA A 35 0.51 -22.26 7.14
N MET A 36 -0.37 -23.08 7.69
CA MET A 36 -0.06 -24.43 8.08
C MET A 36 0.50 -25.15 6.84
N GLY A 37 1.72 -25.69 6.95
CA GLY A 37 2.28 -26.68 6.04
C GLY A 37 2.49 -26.29 4.58
N MET A 38 3.69 -25.86 4.21
CA MET A 38 4.30 -26.32 2.96
C MET A 38 5.69 -26.86 3.25
N SER A 39 5.72 -28.19 3.27
CA SER A 39 6.86 -29.08 3.31
C SER A 39 7.76 -28.89 2.08
N SER A 40 9.03 -29.22 2.31
CA SER A 40 9.97 -29.81 1.35
C SER A 40 10.83 -28.89 0.48
N LYS A 41 12.10 -28.83 0.91
CA LYS A 41 13.34 -29.00 0.13
C LYS A 41 13.61 -28.06 -1.06
N GLY A 42 14.73 -27.34 -0.96
CA GLY A 42 15.50 -26.86 -2.11
C GLY A 42 16.23 -25.55 -1.83
N GLY A 43 17.48 -25.61 -1.37
CA GLY A 43 18.33 -24.44 -1.17
C GLY A 43 19.08 -24.01 -2.43
N SER A 44 19.42 -22.72 -2.51
CA SER A 44 20.59 -22.17 -3.23
C SER A 44 20.74 -20.70 -2.79
N ALA A 45 21.66 -20.38 -1.88
CA ALA A 45 23.07 -20.02 -2.13
C ALA A 45 23.36 -18.50 -2.25
N PHE A 46 22.68 -17.65 -1.48
CA PHE A 46 23.27 -16.40 -0.99
C PHE A 46 22.97 -16.28 0.50
N GLY A 47 24.01 -16.41 1.33
CA GLY A 47 23.95 -16.58 2.78
C GLY A 47 23.42 -15.37 3.55
N GLY A 48 22.12 -15.12 3.49
CA GLY A 48 21.38 -14.33 4.45
C GLY A 48 20.28 -15.18 5.07
N LYS A 49 20.27 -15.34 6.40
CA LYS A 49 19.11 -15.90 7.11
C LYS A 49 17.87 -15.07 6.72
N PRO A 50 16.72 -15.67 6.35
CA PRO A 50 15.51 -14.88 6.17
C PRO A 50 15.18 -14.25 7.53
N ILE A 51 15.21 -12.92 7.60
CA ILE A 51 14.71 -12.17 8.75
C ILE A 51 13.29 -12.68 9.04
N ALA A 52 13.05 -13.14 10.27
CA ALA A 52 11.72 -13.54 10.71
C ALA A 52 10.81 -12.30 10.63
N GLY A 53 10.04 -12.18 9.55
CA GLY A 53 9.25 -10.99 9.24
C GLY A 53 9.29 -10.55 7.78
N ALA A 54 9.42 -11.46 6.81
CA ALA A 54 9.28 -11.11 5.39
C ALA A 54 7.81 -10.75 5.05
N TYR A 55 7.42 -9.50 5.33
CA TYR A 55 6.11 -8.89 5.03
C TYR A 55 5.82 -8.69 3.53
N SER A 56 6.62 -9.29 2.64
CA SER A 56 6.66 -8.97 1.21
C SER A 56 6.01 -10.01 0.29
N LYS A 57 5.56 -11.17 0.79
CA LYS A 57 5.12 -12.24 -0.11
C LYS A 57 3.80 -11.94 -0.83
N ARG A 58 2.90 -11.13 -0.27
CA ARG A 58 1.66 -10.65 -0.91
C ARG A 58 1.19 -9.34 -0.30
N LYS A 59 1.67 -8.22 -0.85
CA LYS A 59 1.26 -6.87 -0.44
C LYS A 59 0.27 -6.32 -1.46
N PHE A 60 -0.98 -6.10 -1.03
CA PHE A 60 -1.91 -5.29 -1.80
C PHE A 60 -1.60 -3.81 -1.56
N TRP A 61 -1.67 -2.98 -2.59
CA TRP A 61 -1.47 -1.54 -2.50
C TRP A 61 -2.79 -0.84 -2.75
N VAL A 62 -3.21 0.04 -1.83
CA VAL A 62 -4.33 0.93 -2.12
C VAL A 62 -3.88 1.94 -3.19
N PRO A 63 -4.68 2.15 -4.26
CA PRO A 63 -4.29 3.06 -5.34
C PRO A 63 -4.41 4.53 -4.92
N VAL A 64 -5.32 4.83 -3.98
CA VAL A 64 -5.61 6.20 -3.51
C VAL A 64 -5.63 6.27 -1.98
N GLY A 65 -5.44 7.48 -1.46
CA GLY A 65 -5.58 7.78 -0.04
C GLY A 65 -7.03 7.71 0.44
N ARG A 66 -7.25 8.15 1.69
CA ARG A 66 -8.60 8.24 2.25
C ARG A 66 -9.48 9.20 1.44
N ILE A 67 -10.64 8.71 1.00
CA ILE A 67 -11.61 9.49 0.22
C ILE A 67 -12.23 10.63 1.05
N ASN A 68 -12.51 11.78 0.41
CA ASN A 68 -13.21 12.90 1.00
C ASN A 68 -14.71 12.84 0.66
N ASN A 69 -15.53 12.34 1.60
CA ASN A 69 -16.96 12.15 1.37
C ASN A 69 -17.71 13.47 1.19
N ALA A 70 -17.51 14.43 2.09
CA ALA A 70 -18.24 15.70 2.07
C ALA A 70 -17.99 16.52 0.80
N TYR A 71 -16.80 16.39 0.20
CA TYR A 71 -16.52 17.02 -1.08
C TYR A 71 -17.32 16.36 -2.22
N GLY A 72 -17.41 15.03 -2.24
CA GLY A 72 -18.20 14.29 -3.23
C GLY A 72 -19.69 14.62 -3.15
N ASP A 73 -20.24 14.73 -1.94
CA ASP A 73 -21.66 15.07 -1.73
C ASP A 73 -22.00 16.49 -2.20
N ARG A 74 -21.03 17.42 -2.21
CA ARG A 74 -21.21 18.82 -2.63
C ARG A 74 -20.84 19.10 -4.10
N ASN A 75 -20.07 18.20 -4.72
CA ASN A 75 -19.58 18.34 -6.10
C ASN A 75 -19.91 17.07 -6.89
N LEU A 76 -21.20 16.83 -7.09
CA LEU A 76 -21.72 15.58 -7.64
C LEU A 76 -21.35 15.42 -9.12
N VAL A 77 -20.41 14.50 -9.39
CA VAL A 77 -20.03 14.06 -10.74
C VAL A 77 -20.33 12.58 -10.87
N CYS A 78 -21.34 12.23 -11.66
CA CYS A 78 -21.85 10.85 -11.82
C CYS A 78 -21.57 10.24 -13.22
N SER A 79 -20.86 10.97 -14.08
CA SER A 79 -20.38 10.51 -15.37
C SER A 79 -18.86 10.59 -15.42
N CYS A 80 -18.25 9.91 -16.37
CA CYS A 80 -16.82 10.09 -16.59
C CYS A 80 -16.56 11.57 -17.00
N PRO A 81 -15.61 12.28 -16.37
CA PRO A 81 -15.11 13.53 -16.92
C PRO A 81 -14.50 13.31 -18.32
N PRO A 82 -14.33 14.39 -19.11
CA PRO A 82 -13.72 14.29 -20.44
C PRO A 82 -12.26 13.82 -20.32
N VAL A 83 -11.70 13.22 -21.37
CA VAL A 83 -10.40 12.50 -21.31
C VAL A 83 -9.24 13.40 -20.90
N GLU A 84 -9.33 14.68 -21.24
CA GLU A 84 -8.39 15.74 -20.92
C GLU A 84 -8.24 15.92 -19.40
N ALA A 85 -9.29 15.61 -18.62
CA ALA A 85 -9.23 15.66 -17.16
C ALA A 85 -8.33 14.57 -16.54
N TYR A 86 -7.95 13.55 -17.32
CA TYR A 86 -7.02 12.49 -16.89
C TYR A 86 -5.59 12.70 -17.38
N GLU A 87 -5.36 13.72 -18.20
CA GLU A 87 -4.02 14.05 -18.61
C GLU A 87 -3.24 14.58 -17.41
N VAL A 88 -2.26 13.78 -16.97
CA VAL A 88 -1.27 14.26 -16.01
C VAL A 88 -0.43 15.25 -16.80
N GLU A 89 -0.68 16.55 -16.62
CA GLU A 89 0.19 17.59 -17.18
C GLU A 89 1.63 17.21 -16.81
N LYS A 90 2.39 16.86 -17.84
CA LYS A 90 3.78 16.45 -17.71
C LYS A 90 4.56 17.72 -17.37
N VAL A 91 4.71 18.01 -16.08
CA VAL A 91 5.68 18.97 -15.56
C VAL A 91 7.07 18.36 -15.67
#